data_AF-A0A2U1S286-F1
#
_entry.id   AF-A0A2U1S286-F1
#
_cell.length_a   1.000
_cell.length_b   1.000
_cell.length_c   1.000
_cell.angle_alpha   90.00
_cell.angle_beta   90.00
_cell.angle_gamma   90.00
#
_symmetry.space_group_name_H-M   'P 1'
#
loop_
_entity.id
_entity.type
_entity.pdbx_description
1 polymer ?
#
loop_
_entity_poly.entity_id
_entity_poly.type
_entity_poly.pdbx_seq_one_letter_code
_entity_poly.pdbx_strand_id
1 'polypeptide(L)'
;LDQLTDQPEQFIIAELIRERVFRSVYQEVPYAVAVLVDKVKVREGRALTDVEATIYVEKDSQKAIIIGRGGSMLKRIGESARPEIEKLLGTQVFLKLWVKVRSDWQRDDEALKRLGYLQP
;
A
#
# COMPACT_ATOMS: atom_id res chain seq x y z
N LEU A 1 -15.57 -11.77 -18.44
CA LEU A 1 -14.20 -11.57 -18.95
C LEU A 1 -13.84 -10.16 -18.55
N ASP A 2 -13.08 -9.97 -17.45
CA ASP A 2 -12.33 -8.72 -17.15
C ASP A 2 -11.65 -8.81 -15.77
N GLN A 3 -10.84 -9.85 -15.55
CA GLN A 3 -9.99 -9.94 -14.35
C GLN A 3 -8.65 -10.63 -14.66
N LEU A 4 -8.14 -10.49 -15.89
CA LEU A 4 -6.91 -11.19 -16.29
C LEU A 4 -5.67 -10.29 -16.44
N THR A 5 -5.72 -9.00 -16.07
CA THR A 5 -4.64 -8.07 -16.44
C THR A 5 -4.29 -6.97 -15.41
N ASP A 6 -4.38 -7.18 -14.09
CA ASP A 6 -4.09 -6.04 -13.17
C ASP A 6 -2.93 -6.27 -12.19
N GLN A 7 -2.29 -7.44 -12.19
CA GLN A 7 -1.10 -7.67 -11.34
C GLN A 7 0.02 -6.62 -11.54
N PRO A 8 0.31 -6.15 -12.77
CA PRO A 8 1.29 -5.08 -12.97
C PRO A 8 0.88 -3.76 -12.29
N GLU A 9 -0.39 -3.37 -12.37
CA GLU A 9 -0.89 -2.12 -11.77
C GLU A 9 -0.88 -2.20 -10.24
N GLN A 10 -1.36 -3.30 -9.67
CA GLN A 10 -1.34 -3.51 -8.23
C GLN A 10 0.07 -3.48 -7.66
N PHE A 11 1.03 -4.08 -8.36
CA PHE A 11 2.45 -3.99 -8.02
C PHE A 11 2.92 -2.54 -8.04
N ILE A 12 2.70 -1.80 -9.12
CA ILE A 12 3.13 -0.40 -9.22
C ILE A 12 2.47 0.46 -8.14
N ILE A 13 1.18 0.28 -7.85
CA ILE A 13 0.48 0.97 -6.76
C ILE A 13 1.13 0.66 -5.41
N ALA A 14 1.44 -0.60 -5.13
CA ALA A 14 2.14 -1.00 -3.91
C ALA A 14 3.50 -0.32 -3.80
N GLU A 15 4.26 -0.26 -4.90
CA GLU A 15 5.56 0.41 -4.97
C GLU A 15 5.47 1.92 -4.73
N LEU A 16 4.49 2.59 -5.34
CA LEU A 16 4.24 4.02 -5.14
C LEU A 16 3.95 4.32 -3.65
N ILE A 17 3.09 3.53 -3.02
CA ILE A 17 2.79 3.67 -1.59
C ILE A 17 4.04 3.39 -0.74
N ARG A 18 4.77 2.31 -1.05
CA ARG A 18 5.98 1.90 -0.34
C ARG A 18 7.07 2.97 -0.40
N GLU A 19 7.27 3.59 -1.55
CA GLU A 19 8.18 4.72 -1.70
C GLU A 19 7.77 5.89 -0.80
N ARG A 20 6.47 6.22 -0.73
CA ARG A 20 5.97 7.30 0.14
C ARG A 20 6.13 6.99 1.61
N VAL A 21 5.98 5.73 2.00
CA VAL A 21 6.30 5.28 3.35
C VAL A 21 7.77 5.59 3.65
N PHE A 22 8.71 5.13 2.83
CA PHE A 22 10.15 5.33 3.05
C PHE A 22 10.55 6.81 3.08
N ARG A 23 10.00 7.64 2.18
CA ARG A 23 10.24 9.09 2.18
C ARG A 23 9.65 9.80 3.40
N SER A 24 8.63 9.25 4.03
CA SER A 24 7.96 9.85 5.19
C SER A 24 8.60 9.41 6.52
N VAL A 25 9.23 8.24 6.56
CA VAL A 25 9.89 7.66 7.74
C VAL A 25 11.42 7.66 7.57
N TYR A 26 12.00 8.85 7.46
CA TYR A 26 13.40 9.06 7.09
C TYR A 26 14.45 8.33 7.97
N GLN A 27 14.12 7.91 9.20
CA GLN A 27 15.10 7.34 10.15
C GLN A 27 14.59 6.24 11.12
N GLU A 28 13.29 5.87 11.12
CA GLU A 28 12.71 5.08 12.23
C GLU A 28 12.19 3.68 11.88
N VAL A 29 12.18 3.26 10.61
CA VAL A 29 11.70 1.92 10.22
C VAL A 29 12.84 1.13 9.56
N PRO A 30 13.68 0.41 10.33
CA PRO A 30 14.95 -0.12 9.80
C PRO A 30 14.84 -1.46 9.06
N TYR A 31 13.67 -2.12 8.99
CA TYR A 31 13.62 -3.56 8.68
C TYR A 31 12.78 -3.99 7.48
N ALA A 32 12.18 -3.06 6.75
CA ALA A 32 11.29 -3.26 5.59
C ALA A 32 9.78 -3.27 5.90
N VAL A 33 9.05 -2.71 4.93
CA VAL A 33 7.60 -2.54 4.92
C VAL A 33 7.09 -3.27 3.69
N ALA A 34 6.03 -4.05 3.88
CA ALA A 34 5.30 -4.68 2.78
C ALA A 34 4.03 -3.87 2.49
N VAL A 35 3.68 -3.74 1.21
CA VAL A 35 2.40 -3.13 0.82
C VAL A 35 1.65 -4.12 -0.05
N LEU A 36 0.43 -4.46 0.36
CA LEU A 36 -0.49 -5.28 -0.41
C LEU A 36 -1.65 -4.41 -0.89
N VAL A 37 -1.94 -4.43 -2.18
CA VAL A 37 -3.17 -3.83 -2.71
C VAL A 37 -4.28 -4.86 -2.59
N ASP A 38 -5.22 -4.59 -1.68
CA ASP A 38 -6.34 -5.48 -1.38
C ASP A 38 -7.44 -5.38 -2.45
N LYS A 39 -7.58 -4.19 -3.08
CA LYS A 39 -8.64 -3.93 -4.06
C LYS A 39 -8.31 -2.74 -4.95
N VAL A 40 -8.60 -2.89 -6.24
CA VAL A 40 -8.73 -1.81 -7.21
C VAL A 40 -10.09 -1.99 -7.88
N LYS A 41 -11.02 -1.04 -7.69
CA LYS A 41 -12.37 -1.15 -8.26
C LYS A 41 -12.87 0.20 -8.76
N VAL A 42 -13.16 0.29 -10.04
CA VAL A 42 -13.86 1.43 -10.62
C VAL A 42 -15.26 1.52 -10.01
N ARG A 43 -15.62 2.69 -9.50
CA ARG A 43 -16.94 2.91 -8.89
C ARG A 43 -17.96 3.12 -9.99
N GLU A 44 -19.01 2.30 -9.99
CA GLU A 44 -20.07 2.38 -10.99
C GLU A 44 -20.70 3.77 -11.04
N GLY A 45 -20.84 4.31 -12.26
CA GLY A 45 -21.45 5.61 -12.51
C GLY A 45 -20.61 6.83 -12.09
N ARG A 46 -19.32 6.67 -11.74
CA ARG A 46 -18.42 7.78 -11.41
C ARG A 46 -17.03 7.58 -12.01
N ALA A 47 -16.36 8.67 -12.40
CA ALA A 47 -14.94 8.65 -12.79
C ALA A 47 -14.01 8.58 -11.55
N LEU A 48 -14.27 7.60 -10.67
CA LEU A 48 -13.59 7.42 -9.40
C LEU A 48 -13.24 5.94 -9.20
N THR A 49 -11.99 5.66 -8.86
CA THR A 49 -11.51 4.31 -8.57
C THR A 49 -11.22 4.17 -7.08
N ASP A 50 -11.83 3.16 -6.46
CA ASP A 50 -11.57 2.77 -5.08
C ASP A 50 -10.33 1.89 -5.02
N VAL A 51 -9.31 2.36 -4.31
CA VAL A 51 -8.07 1.61 -4.05
C VAL A 51 -7.96 1.36 -2.55
N GLU A 52 -7.90 0.10 -2.15
CA GLU A 52 -7.67 -0.32 -0.77
C GLU A 52 -6.31 -1.03 -0.69
N ALA A 53 -5.45 -0.59 0.23
CA ALA A 53 -4.15 -1.20 0.44
C ALA A 53 -3.80 -1.31 1.93
N THR A 54 -3.05 -2.36 2.27
CA THR A 54 -2.55 -2.64 3.61
C THR A 54 -1.04 -2.51 3.66
N ILE A 55 -0.55 -1.64 4.55
CA ILE A 55 0.86 -1.49 4.91
C ILE A 55 1.15 -2.46 6.06
N TYR A 56 2.00 -3.44 5.81
CA TYR A 56 2.47 -4.40 6.80
C TYR A 56 3.82 -3.97 7.37
N VAL A 57 3.91 -4.01 8.69
CA VAL A 57 5.12 -3.75 9.48
C VAL A 57 5.37 -4.90 10.45
N GLU A 58 6.56 -5.00 11.01
CA GLU A 58 6.95 -6.14 11.85
C GLU A 58 6.63 -5.94 13.33
N LYS A 59 6.56 -4.68 13.78
CA LYS A 59 6.41 -4.31 15.20
C LYS A 59 5.33 -3.24 15.41
N ASP A 60 4.68 -3.27 16.57
CA ASP A 60 3.67 -2.25 16.95
C ASP A 60 4.25 -0.84 17.02
N SER A 61 5.52 -0.69 17.40
CA SER A 61 6.20 0.62 17.38
C SER A 61 6.25 1.22 15.98
N GLN A 62 6.55 0.40 14.96
CA GLN A 62 6.53 0.82 13.56
C GLN A 62 5.12 1.19 13.11
N LYS A 63 4.10 0.40 13.53
CA LYS A 63 2.70 0.72 13.23
C LYS A 63 2.32 2.09 13.80
N ALA A 64 2.73 2.40 15.03
CA ALA A 64 2.48 3.70 15.65
C ALA A 64 3.15 4.85 14.86
N ILE A 65 4.37 4.65 14.35
CA ILE A 65 5.08 5.62 13.51
C ILE A 65 4.34 5.86 12.18
N ILE A 66 3.96 4.79 11.48
CA ILE A 66 3.25 4.88 10.19
C ILE A 66 1.88 5.56 10.36
N ILE A 67 1.17 5.28 11.45
CA ILE A 67 -0.11 5.94 11.75
C ILE A 67 0.15 7.42 12.09
N GLY A 68 1.12 7.70 12.95
CA GLY A 68 1.42 9.03 13.47
C GLY A 68 0.31 9.54 14.41
N ARG A 69 0.57 10.68 15.07
CA ARG A 69 -0.39 11.28 16.01
C ARG A 69 -1.70 11.60 15.29
N GLY A 70 -2.81 11.03 15.75
CA GLY A 70 -4.13 11.22 15.15
C GLY A 70 -4.24 10.78 13.69
N GLY A 71 -3.40 9.85 13.21
CA GLY A 71 -3.42 9.41 11.82
C GLY A 71 -2.72 10.36 10.83
N SER A 72 -2.04 11.39 11.33
CA SER A 72 -1.40 12.44 10.50
C SER A 72 -0.36 11.89 9.51
N MET A 73 0.43 10.89 9.91
CA MET A 73 1.46 10.33 9.05
C MET A 73 0.85 9.47 7.95
N LEU A 74 -0.10 8.60 8.29
CA LEU A 74 -0.81 7.77 7.32
C LEU A 74 -1.56 8.61 6.29
N LYS A 75 -2.17 9.72 6.74
CA LYS A 75 -2.79 10.71 5.86
C LYS A 75 -1.79 11.32 4.89
N ARG A 76 -0.61 11.76 5.36
CA ARG A 76 0.45 12.33 4.52
C ARG A 76 0.98 11.32 3.48
N ILE A 77 1.14 10.06 3.87
CA ILE A 77 1.53 8.98 2.96
C ILE A 77 0.47 8.84 1.85
N GLY A 78 -0.81 8.74 2.21
CA GLY A 78 -1.90 8.63 1.23
C GLY A 78 -2.00 9.84 0.31
N GLU A 79 -1.90 11.06 0.85
CA GLU A 79 -1.96 12.31 0.07
C GLU A 79 -0.81 12.45 -0.93
N SER A 80 0.38 11.96 -0.58
CA SER A 80 1.55 12.02 -1.46
C SER A 80 1.63 10.87 -2.48
N ALA A 81 0.97 9.74 -2.22
CA ALA A 81 0.90 8.60 -3.14
C ALA A 81 -0.23 8.77 -4.18
N ARG A 82 -1.38 9.29 -3.75
CA ARG A 82 -2.61 9.36 -4.56
C ARG A 82 -2.40 10.00 -5.95
N PRO A 83 -1.72 11.15 -6.12
CA PRO A 83 -1.61 11.77 -7.44
C PRO A 83 -0.89 10.90 -8.48
N GLU A 84 0.11 10.11 -8.05
CA GLU A 84 0.81 9.19 -8.95
C GLU A 84 -0.07 7.98 -9.30
N ILE A 85 -0.88 7.50 -8.36
CA ILE A 85 -1.86 6.44 -8.60
C ILE A 85 -2.98 6.92 -9.53
N GLU A 86 -3.47 8.15 -9.37
CA GLU A 86 -4.44 8.77 -10.28
C GLU A 86 -3.89 8.88 -11.70
N LYS A 87 -2.61 9.27 -11.83
CA LYS A 87 -1.93 9.32 -13.12
C LYS A 87 -1.78 7.93 -13.76
N LEU A 88 -1.45 6.92 -12.95
CA LEU A 88 -1.35 5.53 -13.41
C LEU A 88 -2.70 5.01 -13.92
N LEU A 89 -3.76 5.22 -13.15
CA LEU A 89 -5.09 4.68 -13.43
C LEU A 89 -5.95 5.56 -14.35
N GLY A 90 -5.50 6.77 -14.69
CA GLY A 90 -6.25 7.72 -15.53
C GLY A 90 -7.59 8.19 -14.94
N THR A 91 -7.80 8.02 -13.64
CA THR A 91 -9.07 8.33 -12.95
C THR A 91 -8.79 8.98 -11.60
N GLN A 92 -9.78 9.67 -11.02
CA GLN A 92 -9.67 10.11 -9.63
C GLN A 92 -9.63 8.89 -8.71
N VAL A 93 -8.91 8.98 -7.59
CA VAL A 93 -8.71 7.83 -6.71
C VAL A 93 -9.16 8.13 -5.29
N PHE A 94 -10.00 7.25 -4.76
CA PHE A 94 -10.23 7.16 -3.33
C PHE A 94 -9.29 6.11 -2.75
N LEU A 95 -8.18 6.57 -2.17
CA LEU A 95 -7.16 5.71 -1.56
C LEU A 95 -7.46 5.50 -0.08
N LYS A 96 -7.70 4.24 0.31
CA LYS A 96 -7.87 3.81 1.69
C LYS A 96 -6.68 2.96 2.12
N LEU A 97 -5.98 3.40 3.16
CA LEU A 97 -4.81 2.72 3.70
C LEU A 97 -5.11 2.11 5.06
N TRP A 98 -4.61 0.90 5.28
CA TRP A 98 -4.58 0.22 6.57
C TRP A 98 -3.14 -0.03 7.01
N VAL A 99 -2.92 -0.18 8.31
CA VAL A 99 -1.62 -0.58 8.87
C VAL A 99 -1.82 -1.79 9.77
N LYS A 100 -1.14 -2.89 9.43
CA LYS A 100 -1.19 -4.16 10.18
C LYS A 100 0.21 -4.57 10.61
N VAL A 101 0.31 -5.16 11.80
CA VAL A 101 1.53 -5.81 12.26
C VAL A 101 1.49 -7.27 11.82
N ARG A 102 2.55 -7.75 11.19
CA ARG A 102 2.80 -9.16 10.94
C ARG A 102 4.29 -9.39 11.19
N SER A 103 4.64 -10.17 12.20
CA SER A 103 6.04 -10.45 12.52
C SER A 103 6.59 -11.56 11.61
N ASP A 104 7.89 -11.52 11.32
CA ASP A 104 8.63 -12.55 10.55
C ASP A 104 8.07 -12.88 9.16
N TRP A 105 7.28 -11.99 8.54
CA TRP A 105 6.69 -12.23 7.22
C TRP A 105 7.73 -12.40 6.12
N GLN A 106 8.94 -11.85 6.29
CA GLN A 106 10.04 -12.01 5.34
C GLN A 106 10.63 -13.42 5.32
N ARG A 107 10.37 -14.22 6.36
CA ARG A 107 10.86 -15.59 6.50
C ARG A 107 9.77 -16.63 6.26
N ASP A 108 8.54 -16.15 6.02
CA ASP A 108 7.37 -16.96 5.71
C ASP A 108 7.14 -16.88 4.20
N ASP A 109 7.57 -17.92 3.47
CA ASP A 109 7.40 -18.02 2.02
C ASP A 109 5.92 -17.90 1.59
N GLU A 110 4.98 -18.33 2.41
CA GLU A 110 3.57 -18.12 2.12
C GLU A 110 3.12 -16.67 2.35
N ALA A 111 3.68 -16.00 3.35
CA ALA A 111 3.45 -14.57 3.53
C ALA A 111 4.05 -13.77 2.37
N LEU A 112 5.26 -14.09 1.93
CA LEU A 112 5.92 -13.47 0.79
C LEU A 112 5.11 -13.66 -0.50
N LYS A 113 4.60 -14.87 -0.76
CA LYS A 113 3.68 -15.12 -1.90
C LYS A 113 2.38 -14.32 -1.77
N ARG A 114 1.76 -14.31 -0.59
CA ARG A 114 0.51 -13.55 -0.33
C ARG A 114 0.70 -12.03 -0.42
N LEU A 115 1.90 -11.54 -0.12
CA LEU A 115 2.26 -10.12 -0.19
C LEU A 115 2.79 -9.71 -1.58
N GLY A 116 2.88 -10.64 -2.53
CA GLY A 116 3.34 -10.37 -3.89
C GLY A 116 4.86 -10.27 -4.06
N TYR A 117 5.65 -10.69 -3.07
CA TYR A 117 7.13 -10.64 -3.10
C TYR A 117 7.80 -11.90 -3.67
N LEU A 118 7.11 -13.05 -3.66
CA LEU A 118 7.54 -14.26 -4.37
C LEU A 118 6.60 -14.45 -5.58
N GLN A 119 6.99 -13.93 -6.73
CA GLN A 119 6.41 -14.37 -8.01
C GLN A 119 7.18 -15.62 -8.49
N PRO A 120 6.51 -16.62 -9.08
CA PRO A 120 7.14 -17.83 -9.61
C PRO A 120 8.10 -17.55 -10.77
#